data_AF-A0A7Y2JTD9-F1
#
_entry.id   AF-A0A7Y2JTD9-F1
#
_cell.length_a   1.000
_cell.length_b   1.000
_cell.length_c   1.000
_cell.angle_alpha   90.00
_cell.angle_beta   90.00
_cell.angle_gamma   90.00
#
_symmetry.space_group_name_H-M   'P 1'
#
loop_
_entity.id
_entity.type
_entity.pdbx_description
1 polymer ?
#
loop_
_entity_poly.entity_id
_entity_poly.type
_entity_poly.pdbx_seq_one_letter_code
_entity_poly.pdbx_strand_id
1 'polypeptide(L)'
;MPRRIIEVDGEKWEVAPSGRVTQFVRDEFGLIFSRGSGPNREQRVARYSPLGARNREVSLNELSDRQLADLLARSQPSWTAPETGYTR
;
A
#
# COMPACT_ATOMS: atom_id res chain seq x y z
N MET A 1 -7.95 4.72 9.81
CA MET A 1 -6.93 4.73 8.75
C MET A 1 -7.63 5.03 7.43
N PRO A 2 -7.20 6.06 6.69
CA PRO A 2 -7.76 6.39 5.40
C PRO A 2 -7.52 5.25 4.43
N ARG A 3 -8.55 4.95 3.65
CA ARG A 3 -8.53 3.95 2.60
C ARG A 3 -8.89 4.69 1.32
N ARG A 4 -8.06 4.56 0.30
CA ARG A 4 -8.37 5.07 -1.03
C ARG A 4 -8.78 3.92 -1.93
N ILE A 5 -9.71 4.17 -2.83
CA ILE A 5 -10.11 3.23 -3.86
C ILE A 5 -9.58 3.77 -5.17
N ILE A 6 -8.87 2.92 -5.91
CA ILE A 6 -8.43 3.19 -7.28
C ILE A 6 -8.94 2.08 -8.20
N GLU A 7 -9.09 2.39 -9.48
CA GLU A 7 -9.40 1.41 -10.52
C GLU A 7 -8.19 1.24 -11.43
N VAL A 8 -7.74 -0.01 -11.61
CA VAL A 8 -6.59 -0.36 -12.47
C VAL A 8 -6.98 -1.60 -13.26
N ASP A 9 -6.90 -1.53 -14.59
CA ASP A 9 -7.26 -2.62 -15.51
C ASP A 9 -8.69 -3.17 -15.29
N GLY A 10 -9.64 -2.30 -14.93
CA GLY A 10 -11.04 -2.66 -14.65
C GLY A 10 -11.28 -3.27 -13.26
N GLU A 11 -10.24 -3.35 -12.43
CA GLU A 11 -10.29 -3.92 -11.09
C GLU A 11 -10.19 -2.85 -10.02
N LYS A 12 -11.02 -2.96 -8.97
CA LYS A 12 -11.04 -2.02 -7.85
C LYS A 12 -10.07 -2.46 -6.76
N TRP A 13 -9.17 -1.57 -6.39
CA TRP A 13 -8.16 -1.79 -5.36
C TRP A 13 -8.37 -0.82 -4.20
N GLU A 14 -8.45 -1.38 -2.99
CA GLU A 14 -8.34 -0.63 -1.74
C GLU A 14 -6.86 -0.43 -1.40
N VAL A 15 -6.45 0.82 -1.16
CA VAL A 15 -5.09 1.20 -0.80
C VAL A 15 -5.06 1.76 0.61
N ALA A 16 -4.17 1.21 1.44
CA ALA A 16 -3.96 1.66 2.81
C ALA A 16 -2.47 1.68 3.17
N PRO A 17 -2.02 2.61 4.04
CA PRO A 17 -0.67 2.59 4.56
C PRO A 17 -0.45 1.42 5.52
N SER A 18 0.73 0.80 5.48
CA SER A 18 1.15 -0.32 6.32
C SER A 18 2.48 -0.07 7.04
N GLY A 19 2.78 -0.94 8.00
CA GLY A 19 4.02 -0.93 8.78
C GLY A 19 3.98 -0.05 10.02
N ARG A 20 4.81 -0.40 11.02
CA ARG A 20 5.00 0.42 12.23
C ARG A 20 5.86 1.64 11.92
N VAL A 21 5.55 2.78 12.52
CA VAL A 21 6.49 3.92 12.59
C VAL A 21 7.56 3.51 13.60
N THR A 22 8.78 3.26 13.14
CA THR A 22 9.93 3.14 14.03
C THR A 22 10.83 4.35 13.81
N GLN A 23 11.51 4.79 14.87
CA GLN A 23 12.45 5.93 14.84
C GLN A 23 13.60 5.81 13.82
N PHE A 24 13.74 4.65 13.16
CA PHE A 24 14.83 4.31 12.26
C PHE A 24 14.42 4.28 10.77
N VAL A 25 13.13 4.43 10.44
CA VAL A 25 12.69 4.48 9.03
C VAL A 25 12.60 5.94 8.58
N ARG A 26 13.42 6.33 7.60
CA ARG A 26 13.47 7.67 7.00
C ARG A 26 12.24 7.95 6.13
N ASP A 27 11.10 8.16 6.77
CA ASP A 27 9.80 8.51 6.15
C ASP A 27 9.22 7.46 5.19
N GLU A 28 9.96 6.41 4.83
CA GLU A 28 9.46 5.29 4.02
C GLU A 28 8.41 4.47 4.78
N PHE A 29 7.34 4.12 4.09
CA PHE A 29 6.31 3.22 4.60
C PHE A 29 5.76 2.29 3.51
N GLY A 30 5.11 1.21 3.95
CA GLY A 30 4.45 0.29 3.03
C GLY A 30 3.08 0.80 2.60
N LEU A 31 2.67 0.47 1.39
CA LEU A 31 1.29 0.58 0.91
C LEU A 31 0.79 -0.84 0.62
N ILE A 32 -0.37 -1.17 1.20
CA ILE A 32 -1.08 -2.41 0.91
C ILE A 32 -2.19 -2.08 -0.07
N PHE A 33 -2.16 -2.77 -1.20
CA PHE A 33 -3.23 -2.84 -2.18
C PHE A 33 -4.00 -4.12 -1.93
N SER A 34 -5.32 -4.04 -1.73
CA SER A 34 -6.19 -5.20 -1.53
C SER A 34 -7.33 -5.19 -2.54
N ARG A 35 -7.66 -6.34 -3.12
CA ARG A 35 -8.90 -6.54 -3.88
C ARG A 35 -9.53 -7.88 -3.56
N GLY A 36 -10.81 -8.04 -3.91
CA GLY A 36 -11.59 -9.23 -3.59
C GLY A 36 -11.86 -9.41 -2.09
N SER A 37 -12.37 -10.57 -1.71
CA SER A 37 -12.79 -10.89 -0.35
C SER A 37 -12.64 -12.37 -0.04
N GLY A 38 -12.47 -12.72 1.24
CA GLY A 38 -12.40 -14.11 1.69
C GLY A 38 -11.24 -14.88 1.04
N PRO A 39 -11.47 -16.10 0.55
CA PRO A 39 -10.44 -16.92 -0.12
C PRO A 39 -9.87 -16.30 -1.40
N ASN A 40 -10.60 -15.39 -2.04
CA ASN A 40 -10.18 -14.70 -3.27
C ASN A 40 -9.56 -13.32 -2.98
N ARG A 41 -9.23 -13.03 -1.71
CA ARG A 41 -8.60 -11.76 -1.35
C ARG A 41 -7.16 -11.75 -1.83
N GLU A 42 -6.88 -10.85 -2.77
CA GLU A 42 -5.51 -10.57 -3.22
C GLU A 42 -4.96 -9.38 -2.43
N GLN A 43 -3.69 -9.49 -2.02
CA GLN A 43 -2.96 -8.38 -1.42
C GLN A 43 -1.60 -8.22 -2.09
N ARG A 44 -1.23 -6.96 -2.37
CA ARG A 44 0.08 -6.60 -2.90
C ARG A 44 0.68 -5.46 -2.09
N VAL A 45 2.00 -5.46 -1.98
CA VAL A 45 2.74 -4.51 -1.13
C VAL A 45 3.75 -3.73 -1.96
N ALA A 46 3.76 -2.40 -1.81
CA ALA A 46 4.79 -1.52 -2.37
C ALA A 46 5.42 -0.69 -1.25
N ARG A 47 6.71 -0.35 -1.40
CA ARG A 47 7.38 0.63 -0.53
C ARG A 47 7.27 2.01 -1.15
N TYR A 48 6.96 3.01 -0.34
CA TYR A 48 6.81 4.39 -0.77
C TYR A 48 7.54 5.32 0.19
N SER A 49 8.39 6.16 -0.37
CA SER A 49 9.13 7.20 0.33
C SER A 49 8.62 8.57 -0.14
N PRO A 50 7.83 9.30 0.68
CA PRO A 50 7.35 10.63 0.32
C PRO A 50 8.51 11.63 0.25
N LEU A 51 8.46 12.53 -0.74
CA LEU A 51 9.39 13.65 -0.84
C LEU A 51 8.89 14.80 0.03
N GLY A 52 9.58 15.08 1.14
CA GLY A 52 9.17 16.08 2.12
C GLY A 52 8.37 15.44 3.25
N ALA A 53 9.05 15.15 4.35
CA ALA A 53 8.52 14.42 5.49
C ALA A 53 7.16 14.98 5.96
N ARG A 54 6.08 14.23 5.70
CA ARG A 54 4.75 14.49 6.25
C ARG A 54 4.01 13.19 6.50
N ASN A 55 3.03 13.29 7.40
CA ASN A 55 2.14 12.22 7.81
C ASN A 55 1.76 11.29 6.65
N ARG A 56 1.90 9.97 6.85
CA ARG A 56 1.65 8.92 5.83
C ARG A 56 0.25 8.99 5.24
N GLU A 57 -0.73 9.34 6.06
CA GLU A 57 -2.13 9.48 5.65
C GLU A 57 -2.31 10.67 4.69
N VAL A 58 -1.62 11.78 4.96
CA VAL A 58 -1.60 12.95 4.08
C VAL A 58 -0.87 12.61 2.79
N SER A 59 0.30 12.00 2.90
CA SER A 59 1.10 11.58 1.74
C SER A 59 0.36 10.62 0.82
N LEU A 60 -0.47 9.71 1.35
CA LEU A 60 -1.32 8.82 0.54
C LEU A 60 -2.45 9.58 -0.18
N ASN A 61 -3.03 10.60 0.46
CA ASN A 61 -4.07 11.42 -0.16
C ASN A 61 -3.52 12.34 -1.26
N GLU A 62 -2.25 12.73 -1.17
CA GLU A 62 -1.57 13.55 -2.18
C GLU A 62 -1.15 12.77 -3.44
N LEU A 63 -1.04 11.44 -3.36
CA LEU A 63 -0.73 10.61 -4.52
C LEU A 63 -1.86 10.68 -5.56
N SER A 64 -1.54 10.85 -6.83
CA SER A 64 -2.53 10.65 -7.90
C SER A 64 -2.84 9.17 -8.12
N ASP A 65 -3.99 8.88 -8.71
CA ASP A 65 -4.38 7.51 -9.07
C ASP A 65 -3.38 6.87 -10.03
N ARG A 66 -2.78 7.66 -10.93
CA ARG A 66 -1.70 7.22 -11.82
C ARG A 66 -0.45 6.78 -11.04
N GLN A 67 -0.02 7.56 -10.05
CA GLN A 67 1.12 7.18 -9.20
C GLN A 67 0.81 5.93 -8.38
N LEU A 68 -0.42 5.77 -7.91
CA LEU A 68 -0.86 4.56 -7.20
C LEU A 68 -0.88 3.34 -8.13
N ALA A 69 -1.30 3.50 -9.39
CA ALA A 69 -1.23 2.44 -10.39
C ALA A 69 0.21 2.05 -10.71
N ASP A 70 1.13 3.01 -10.85
CA ASP A 70 2.55 2.74 -11.06
C ASP A 70 3.18 1.99 -9.87
N LEU A 71 2.78 2.33 -8.64
CA LEU A 71 3.20 1.61 -7.42
C LEU A 71 2.63 0.19 -7.37
N LEU A 72 1.35 0.01 -7.74
CA LEU A 72 0.71 -1.29 -7.85
C LEU A 72 1.42 -2.17 -8.90
N ALA A 73 1.78 -1.63 -10.05
CA ALA A 73 2.49 -2.37 -11.11
C ALA A 73 3.84 -2.93 -10.63
N ARG A 74 4.53 -2.22 -9.73
CA ARG A 74 5.83 -2.60 -9.15
C ARG A 74 5.71 -3.38 -7.83
N SER A 75 4.50 -3.51 -7.29
CA SER A 75 4.23 -4.13 -6.00
C SER A 75 4.45 -5.65 -6.04
N GLN A 76 4.90 -6.19 -4.91
CA GLN A 76 5.11 -7.63 -4.74
C GLN A 76 3.86 -8.31 -4.16
N PRO A 77 3.55 -9.56 -4.54
CA PRO A 77 2.51 -10.35 -3.87
C PRO A 77 2.78 -10.47 -2.36
N SER A 78 1.72 -10.47 -1.55
CA SER A 78 1.82 -10.52 -0.09
C SER A 78 2.49 -11.79 0.45
N TRP A 79 2.41 -12.94 -0.24
CA TRP A 79 3.04 -14.18 0.23
C TRP A 79 4.58 -14.13 0.25
N THR A 80 5.18 -13.15 -0.44
CA THR A 80 6.62 -12.85 -0.43
C THR A 80 7.02 -11.74 0.56
N ALA A 81 6.06 -11.08 1.23
CA ALA A 81 6.33 -9.98 2.14
C ALA A 81 6.21 -10.42 3.62
N PRO A 82 7.23 -10.16 4.47
CA PRO A 82 7.17 -10.52 5.90
C PRO A 82 6.06 -9.79 6.67
N GLU A 83 5.52 -8.70 6.11
CA GLU A 83 4.45 -7.89 6.72
C GLU A 83 3.07 -8.56 6.71
N THR A 84 2.89 -9.62 5.91
CA THR A 84 1.64 -10.38 5.74
C THR A 84 1.74 -11.83 6.22
N GLY A 85 2.91 -12.24 6.73
CA GLY A 85 3.27 -13.63 7.05
C GLY A 85 3.03 -14.10 8.49
N TYR A 86 2.53 -13.25 9.40
CA TYR A 86 2.18 -13.68 10.76
C TYR A 86 0.66 -13.62 10.97
N THR A 87 -0.05 -14.57 10.37
CA THR A 87 -1.33 -15.03 10.92
C THR A 87 -1.07 -16.38 11.55
N ARG A 88 -1.11 -16.45 12.89
CA ARG A 88 -1.33 -17.69 13.63
C ARG A 88 -2.76 -17.66 14.15
#